data_AF-A0AA42E7B3-F1
#
_entry.id   AF-A0AA42E7B3-F1
#
_cell.length_a   1.000
_cell.length_b   1.000
_cell.length_c   1.000
_cell.angle_alpha   90.00
_cell.angle_beta   90.00
_cell.angle_gamma   90.00
#
_symmetry.space_group_name_H-M   'P 1'
#
loop_
_entity.id
_entity.type
_entity.pdbx_description
1 polymer ?
#
loop_
_entity_poly.entity_id
_entity_poly.type
_entity_poly.pdbx_seq_one_letter_code
_entity_poly.pdbx_strand_id
1 'polypeptide(L)' 'MSDTVQYRITTRRPIGGRMRAVGEIVALTKREAEAELPWGGLERVVAPAAPVEEPAQAKPGRKP' A
#
# COMPACT_ATOMS: atom_id res chain seq x y z
N MET A 1 16.52 5.97 14.27
CA MET A 1 15.25 6.15 13.53
C MET A 1 15.18 5.09 12.45
N SER A 2 14.08 4.35 12.33
CA SER A 2 13.87 3.48 11.17
C SER A 2 13.26 4.33 10.07
N ASP A 3 14.04 4.70 9.07
CA ASP A 3 13.55 5.41 7.89
C ASP A 3 12.59 4.51 7.11
N THR A 4 11.31 4.86 7.15
CA THR A 4 10.25 4.19 6.36
C THR A 4 10.02 4.95 5.07
N VAL A 5 9.98 4.23 3.96
CA VAL A 5 9.71 4.76 2.62
C VAL A 5 8.30 4.32 2.21
N GLN A 6 7.55 5.23 1.58
CA GLN A 6 6.22 4.91 1.08
C GLN A 6 6.30 4.20 -0.27
N TYR A 7 5.55 3.11 -0.39
CA TYR A 7 5.40 2.34 -1.62
C TYR A 7 3.93 2.16 -1.94
N ARG A 8 3.58 2.33 -3.21
CA ARG A 8 2.28 1.99 -3.75
C ARG A 8 2.28 0.54 -4.21
N ILE A 9 1.27 -0.20 -3.76
CA ILE A 9 1.04 -1.57 -4.19
C ILE A 9 0.50 -1.55 -5.62
N THR A 10 1.18 -2.20 -6.55
CA THR A 10 0.71 -2.33 -7.95
C THR A 10 0.13 -3.72 -8.24
N THR A 11 0.32 -4.68 -7.34
CA THR A 11 -0.23 -6.05 -7.46
C THR A 11 -0.73 -6.54 -6.10
N ARG A 12 -1.88 -7.21 -6.05
CA ARG A 12 -2.46 -7.73 -4.81
C ARG A 12 -1.56 -8.81 -4.21
N ARG A 13 -1.05 -8.59 -2.99
CA ARG A 13 -0.09 -9.50 -2.35
C ARG A 13 -0.08 -9.39 -0.81
N PRO A 14 0.36 -10.42 -0.08
CA PRO A 14 0.57 -10.34 1.35
C PRO A 14 1.86 -9.55 1.66
N ILE A 15 1.76 -8.51 2.49
CA ILE A 15 2.89 -7.71 2.96
C ILE A 15 2.74 -7.55 4.47
N GLY A 16 3.80 -7.88 5.22
CA GLY A 16 3.78 -7.82 6.69
C GLY A 16 2.67 -8.69 7.30
N GLY A 17 2.36 -9.83 6.67
CA GLY A 17 1.31 -10.75 7.12
C GLY A 17 -0.12 -10.32 6.79
N ARG A 18 -0.33 -9.20 6.07
CA ARG A 18 -1.66 -8.73 5.65
C ARG A 18 -1.77 -8.65 4.13
N MET A 19 -2.89 -9.12 3.57
CA MET A 19 -3.19 -8.95 2.15
C MET A 19 -3.44 -7.47 1.83
N ARG A 20 -2.64 -6.89 0.94
CA ARG A 20 -2.76 -5.49 0.50
C ARG A 20 -3.39 -5.41 -0.89
N ALA A 21 -4.22 -4.39 -1.09
CA ALA A 21 -4.92 -4.17 -2.35
C ALA A 21 -4.05 -3.39 -3.34
N VAL A 22 -4.32 -3.56 -4.64
CA VAL A 22 -3.71 -2.72 -5.69
C VAL A 22 -4.15 -1.27 -5.48
N GLY A 23 -3.20 -0.34 -5.54
CA GLY A 23 -3.40 1.08 -5.34
C GLY A 23 -3.19 1.55 -3.90
N GLU A 24 -3.09 0.63 -2.92
CA GLU A 24 -2.85 0.96 -1.51
C GLU A 24 -1.42 1.52 -1.33
N ILE A 25 -1.24 2.50 -0.43
CA ILE A 25 0.09 3.03 -0.08
C ILE A 25 0.48 2.46 1.28
N VAL A 26 1.65 1.82 1.33
CA VAL A 26 2.22 1.24 2.54
C VAL A 26 3.54 1.91 2.87
N ALA A 27 3.79 2.16 4.15
CA ALA A 27 5.10 2.57 4.63
C ALA A 27 5.91 1.31 4.97
N LEU A 28 7.02 1.10 4.29
CA LEU A 28 7.92 -0.03 4.52
C LEU A 28 9.27 0.47 4.98
N THR A 29 9.86 -0.19 5.96
CA THR A 29 11.28 0.00 6.30
C THR A 29 12.15 -0.47 5.14
N LYS A 30 13.41 -0.01 5.10
CA LYS A 30 14.38 -0.48 4.10
C LYS A 30 14.44 -2.02 4.02
N ARG A 31 14.47 -2.69 5.17
CA ARG A 31 14.54 -4.15 5.26
C ARG A 31 13.30 -4.84 4.69
N GLU A 32 12.11 -4.30 4.95
CA GLU A 32 10.87 -4.82 4.38
C GLU A 32 10.83 -4.59 2.88
N ALA A 33 11.19 -3.39 2.42
CA ALA A 33 11.25 -3.10 0.98
C ALA A 33 12.24 -4.03 0.25
N GLU A 34 13.42 -4.29 0.82
CA GLU A 34 14.40 -5.24 0.26
C GLU A 34 13.86 -6.68 0.17
N ALA A 35 13.04 -7.10 1.12
CA ALA A 35 12.38 -8.41 1.07
C ALA A 35 11.27 -8.47 0.01
N GLU A 36 10.55 -7.37 -0.22
CA GLU A 36 9.39 -7.32 -1.11
C GLU A 36 9.73 -6.96 -2.57
N LEU A 37 10.78 -6.18 -2.81
CA LEU A 37 11.29 -5.76 -4.14
C LEU A 37 11.52 -6.92 -5.13
N PRO A 38 12.17 -8.05 -4.77
CA PRO A 38 12.42 -9.14 -5.72
C PRO A 38 11.15 -9.85 -6.21
N TRP A 39 10.06 -9.73 -5.46
CA TRP A 39 8.75 -10.27 -5.85
C TRP A 39 7.98 -9.34 -6.81
N GLY A 40 8.41 -8.08 -6.97
CA GLY A 40 7.72 -7.08 -7.81
C GLY A 40 6.44 -6.50 -7.18
N GLY A 41 5.70 -5.64 -7.88
CA GLY A 41 4.40 -5.17 -7.38
C GLY A 41 4.44 -4.04 -6.33
N LEU A 42 5.60 -3.38 -6.16
CA LEU A 42 5.78 -2.19 -5.32
C LEU A 42 6.38 -1.06 -6.16
N GLU A 43 5.79 0.13 -6.07
CA GLU A 43 6.29 1.34 -6.71
C GLU A 43 6.61 2.40 -5.65
N ARG A 44 7.85 2.90 -5.61
CA ARG A 44 8.25 3.89 -4.61
C ARG A 44 7.53 5.22 -4.87
N VAL A 45 6.74 5.69 -3.91
CA VAL A 45 6.10 6.99 -3.97
C VAL A 45 7.10 8.02 -3.45
N VAL A 46 7.77 8.72 -4.37
CA VAL A 46 8.69 9.82 -4.06
C VAL A 46 7.88 11.13 -4.10
N ALA A 47 6.94 11.32 -3.17
CA ALA A 47 6.20 12.58 -3.02
C ALA A 47 5.60 12.69 -1.61
N PRO A 48 5.53 13.90 -1.02
CA PRO A 48 5.28 14.11 0.40
C PRO A 48 3.93 13.53 0.81
N ALA A 49 3.93 12.80 1.92
CA ALA A 49 2.79 12.14 2.54
C ALA A 49 1.49 12.95 2.41
N ALA A 50 0.67 12.61 1.42
CA ALA A 50 -0.75 12.93 1.46
C ALA A 50 -1.45 11.65 1.96
N PRO A 51 -2.17 11.69 3.09
CA PRO A 51 -2.95 10.56 3.53
C PRO A 51 -4.04 10.35 2.48
N VAL A 52 -3.91 9.27 1.69
CA VAL A 52 -5.01 8.82 0.85
C VAL A 52 -6.11 8.33 1.77
N GLU A 53 -7.10 9.20 1.97
CA GLU A 53 -8.44 8.86 2.46
C GLU A 53 -8.83 7.48 1.94
N GLU A 54 -9.17 6.58 2.87
CA GLU A 54 -9.92 5.38 2.59
C GLU A 54 -11.12 5.75 1.71
N PRO A 55 -11.29 5.20 0.50
CA PRO A 55 -12.61 5.15 -0.07
C PRO A 55 -13.37 4.14 0.79
N ALA A 56 -14.12 4.70 1.75
CA ALA A 56 -15.12 3.99 2.53
C ALA A 56 -15.89 3.09 1.56
N GLN A 57 -15.89 1.80 1.90
CA GLN A 57 -16.57 0.72 1.18
C GLN A 57 -17.90 1.21 0.63
N ALA A 58 -17.98 1.31 -0.70
CA ALA A 58 -19.23 1.47 -1.41
C ALA A 58 -20.13 0.26 -1.08
N LYS A 59 -21.08 0.45 -0.17
CA LYS A 59 -22.26 -0.42 -0.09
C LYS A 59 -23.26 0.07 -1.15
N PRO A 60 -23.60 -0.72 -2.18
CA PRO A 60 -24.66 -0.35 -3.09
C PRO A 60 -26.02 -0.77 -2.51
N GLY A 61 -27.02 0.11 -2.63
CA GLY A 61 -28.45 -0.21 -2.51
C GLY A 61 -29.08 0.09 -1.15
N ARG A 62 -30.30 0.60 -1.03
CA ARG A 62 -31.43 0.58 -1.99
C ARG A 62 -32.47 1.63 -1.54
N LYS A 63 -33.02 2.42 -2.48
CA LYS A 63 -34.27 3.19 -2.33
C LYS A 63 -35.47 2.21 -2.37
N PRO A 64 -36.59 2.53 -1.71
CA PRO A 64 -37.62 3.37 -2.33
C PRO A 64 -38.01 4.60 -1.51
#